data_AF-A0A2R6NUL3-F1
#
_entry.id   AF-A0A2R6NUL3-F1
#
_cell.length_a   1.000
_cell.length_b   1.000
_cell.length_c   1.000
_cell.angle_alpha   90.00
_cell.angle_beta   90.00
_cell.angle_gamma   90.00
#
_symmetry.space_group_name_H-M   'P 1'
#
loop_
_entity.id
_entity.type
_entity.pdbx_description
1 polymer ?
#
loop_
_entity_poly.entity_id
_entity_poly.type
_entity_poly.pdbx_seq_one_letter_code
_entity_poly.pdbx_strand_id
1 'polypeptide(L)'
;MTPHRQPESSIAPYLTELQARTKADGIRVGSYPLLSHGVYVSLIGLDAAAVKTIAEEAVKALDGRLVSDEEAREIVKQKEKGAA
;
A
#
# COMPACT_ATOMS: atom_id res chain seq x y z
N MET A 1 23.38 -5.10 -12.06
CA MET A 1 22.59 -4.75 -10.86
C MET A 1 21.25 -5.45 -10.98
N THR A 2 21.07 -6.55 -10.26
CA THR A 2 19.86 -7.38 -10.33
C THR A 2 18.75 -6.69 -9.52
N PRO A 3 17.55 -6.43 -10.08
CA PRO A 3 16.48 -5.82 -9.30
C PRO A 3 16.03 -6.81 -8.21
N HIS A 4 16.31 -6.48 -6.95
CA HIS A 4 15.87 -7.24 -5.78
C HIS A 4 14.36 -7.09 -5.63
N ARG A 5 13.60 -7.97 -6.29
CA ARG A 5 12.16 -8.09 -6.05
C ARG A 5 12.00 -8.74 -4.67
N GLN A 6 11.73 -7.94 -3.63
CA GLN A 6 11.47 -8.49 -2.30
C GLN A 6 10.28 -9.48 -2.37
N PRO A 7 10.40 -10.68 -1.76
CA PRO A 7 9.30 -11.63 -1.73
C PRO A 7 8.14 -11.06 -0.91
N GLU A 8 6.91 -11.35 -1.32
CA GLU A 8 5.65 -10.94 -0.65
C GLU A 8 5.62 -11.27 0.85
N SER A 9 6.45 -12.21 1.30
CA SER A 9 6.59 -12.56 2.71
C SER A 9 7.21 -11.45 3.57
N SER A 10 7.97 -10.51 3.00
CA SER A 10 8.63 -9.42 3.74
C SER A 10 7.72 -8.23 4.03
N ILE A 11 6.64 -8.05 3.28
CA ILE A 11 5.79 -6.85 3.38
C ILE A 11 4.64 -7.01 4.39
N ALA A 12 4.16 -8.23 4.62
CA ALA A 12 3.07 -8.52 5.55
C ALA A 12 3.33 -8.08 7.01
N PRO A 13 4.50 -8.34 7.63
CA PRO A 13 4.79 -7.85 8.99
C PRO A 13 4.86 -6.33 9.03
N TYR A 14 5.51 -5.71 8.05
CA TYR A 14 5.62 -4.25 7.97
C TYR A 14 4.24 -3.58 7.88
N LEU A 15 3.33 -4.10 7.06
CA LEU A 15 1.98 -3.55 6.93
C LEU A 15 1.15 -3.70 8.22
N THR A 16 1.39 -4.77 8.97
CA THR A 16 0.75 -4.99 10.27
C THR A 16 1.22 -3.96 11.29
N GLU A 17 2.53 -3.71 11.35
CA GLU A 17 3.11 -2.67 12.21
C GLU A 17 2.69 -1.26 11.79
N LEU A 18 2.67 -1.00 10.47
CA LEU A 18 2.19 0.22 9.85
C LEU A 18 0.75 0.50 10.26
N GLN A 19 -0.13 -0.50 10.20
CA GLN A 19 -1.52 -0.35 10.64
C GLN A 19 -1.62 -0.06 12.14
N ALA A 20 -0.83 -0.75 12.97
CA ALA A 20 -0.87 -0.58 14.42
C ALA A 20 -0.47 0.85 14.85
N ARG A 21 0.59 1.40 14.24
CA ARG A 21 1.07 2.76 14.55
C ARG A 21 0.14 3.83 13.98
N THR A 22 -0.35 3.67 12.74
CA THR A 22 -1.17 4.68 12.08
C THR A 22 -2.60 4.73 12.60
N LYS A 23 -3.03 3.67 13.31
CA LYS A 23 -4.32 3.64 14.01
C LYS A 23 -4.46 4.76 15.04
N ALA A 24 -3.36 5.17 15.69
CA ALA A 24 -3.35 6.29 16.63
C ALA A 24 -3.58 7.65 15.94
N ASP A 25 -3.06 7.81 14.73
CA ASP A 25 -3.25 8.99 13.86
C ASP A 25 -4.60 8.99 13.11
N GLY A 26 -5.46 8.00 13.34
CA GLY A 26 -6.74 7.89 12.63
C GLY A 26 -6.59 7.51 11.15
N ILE A 27 -5.44 6.95 10.76
CA ILE A 27 -5.16 6.50 9.40
C ILE A 27 -5.38 4.97 9.34
N ARG A 28 -6.26 4.56 8.43
CA ARG A 28 -6.55 3.16 8.10
C ARG A 28 -5.66 2.70 6.95
N VAL A 29 -5.00 1.57 7.18
CA VAL A 29 -4.17 0.89 6.19
C VAL A 29 -4.93 -0.35 5.73
N GLY A 30 -5.17 -0.46 4.42
CA GLY A 30 -5.72 -1.66 3.79
C GLY A 30 -4.73 -2.20 2.77
N SER A 31 -4.49 -3.50 2.76
CA SER A 31 -3.63 -4.15 1.77
C SER A 31 -4.40 -5.21 0.99
N TYR A 32 -4.25 -5.23 -0.32
CA TYR A 32 -4.91 -6.19 -1.20
C TYR A 32 -3.89 -6.80 -2.15
N PRO A 33 -3.65 -8.12 -2.04
CA PRO A 33 -2.80 -8.85 -2.97
C PRO A 33 -3.51 -9.01 -4.32
N LEU A 34 -2.82 -8.65 -5.40
CA LEU A 34 -3.24 -8.82 -6.78
C LEU A 34 -2.37 -9.92 -7.40
N LEU A 35 -3.00 -11.05 -7.79
CA LEU A 35 -2.32 -12.27 -8.25
C LEU A 35 -1.30 -12.04 -9.38
N SER A 36 -1.46 -10.99 -10.18
CA SER A 36 -0.55 -10.67 -11.30
C SER A 36 0.34 -9.45 -11.08
N HIS A 37 0.09 -8.63 -10.05
CA HIS A 37 0.74 -7.32 -9.89
C HIS A 37 1.37 -7.08 -8.51
N GLY A 38 1.37 -8.07 -7.61
CA GLY A 38 1.92 -7.92 -6.26
C GLY A 38 0.89 -7.34 -5.27
N VAL A 39 1.36 -6.72 -4.19
CA VAL A 39 0.47 -6.22 -3.13
C VAL A 39 0.31 -4.72 -3.22
N TYR A 40 -0.94 -4.27 -3.20
CA TYR A 40 -1.28 -2.85 -3.15
C TYR A 40 -1.72 -2.45 -1.76
N VAL A 41 -1.35 -1.25 -1.38
CA VAL A 41 -1.61 -0.69 -0.05
C VAL A 41 -2.38 0.61 -0.21
N SER A 42 -3.59 0.66 0.32
CA SER A 42 -4.37 1.89 0.51
C SER A 42 -4.13 2.46 1.89
N LEU A 43 -3.96 3.78 1.91
CA LEU A 43 -3.87 4.58 3.13
C LEU A 43 -5.03 5.58 3.11
N ILE A 44 -5.93 5.49 4.09
CA ILE A 44 -7.10 6.35 4.21
C ILE A 44 -7.05 7.03 5.57
N GLY A 45 -6.92 8.35 5.60
CA GLY A 45 -6.84 9.11 6.84
C GLY A 45 -7.56 10.45 6.74
N LEU A 46 -7.80 11.05 7.89
CA LEU A 46 -8.38 12.39 7.99
C LEU A 46 -7.36 13.48 7.62
N ASP A 47 -6.08 13.26 7.96
CA ASP A 47 -5.00 14.19 7.69
C ASP A 47 -4.21 13.77 6.45
N ALA A 48 -4.34 14.54 5.37
CA ALA A 48 -3.68 14.24 4.10
C ALA A 48 -2.14 14.35 4.17
N ALA A 49 -1.60 15.22 5.03
CA ALA A 49 -0.16 15.38 5.18
C ALA A 49 0.46 14.20 5.92
N ALA A 50 -0.20 13.71 6.97
CA ALA A 50 0.17 12.51 7.70
C ALA A 50 0.07 11.27 6.79
N VAL A 51 -1.03 11.12 6.03
CA VAL A 51 -1.18 10.02 5.06
C VAL A 51 -0.05 10.03 4.04
N LYS A 52 0.28 11.20 3.48
CA LYS A 52 1.37 11.33 2.51
C LYS A 52 2.73 10.97 3.12
N THR A 53 3.02 11.43 4.33
CA THR A 53 4.26 11.11 5.06
C THR A 53 4.40 9.61 5.27
N ILE A 54 3.33 8.95 5.72
CA ILE A 54 3.28 7.50 5.92
C ILE A 54 3.42 6.75 4.60
N ALA A 55 2.83 7.26 3.51
CA ALA A 55 2.96 6.67 2.18
C ALA A 55 4.41 6.70 1.68
N GLU A 56 5.10 7.83 1.82
CA GLU A 56 6.51 7.95 1.44
C GLU A 56 7.42 7.05 2.27
N GLU A 57 7.12 6.88 3.55
CA GLU A 57 7.85 5.93 4.40
C GLU A 57 7.62 4.48 3.97
N ALA A 58 6.36 4.09 3.71
CA ALA A 58 6.02 2.76 3.23
C ALA A 58 6.69 2.43 1.89
N VAL A 59 6.80 3.40 0.98
CA VAL A 59 7.50 3.25 -0.30
C VAL A 59 8.98 2.95 -0.08
N LYS A 60 9.64 3.65 0.85
CA LYS A 60 11.05 3.39 1.17
C LYS A 60 11.26 2.06 1.89
N ALA A 61 10.37 1.72 2.83
CA ALA A 61 10.50 0.51 3.63
C ALA A 61 10.19 -0.77 2.85
N LEU A 62 9.26 -0.70 1.90
CA LEU A 62 8.82 -1.84 1.08
C LEU A 62 9.50 -1.90 -0.29
N ASP A 63 10.48 -1.02 -0.54
CA ASP A 63 11.07 -0.79 -1.87
C ASP A 63 9.98 -0.67 -2.96
N GLY A 64 8.88 -0.01 -2.60
CA GLY A 64 7.67 0.09 -3.39
C GLY A 64 7.71 1.29 -4.34
N ARG A 65 6.54 1.60 -4.93
CA ARG A 65 6.34 2.79 -5.75
C ARG A 65 5.03 3.46 -5.38
N LEU A 66 5.03 4.80 -5.32
CA LEU A 66 3.79 5.58 -5.26
C LEU A 66 3.06 5.45 -6.59
N VAL A 67 1.81 5.00 -6.52
CA VAL A 67 0.88 5.02 -7.65
C VAL A 67 0.21 6.39 -7.74
N SER A 68 0.11 6.92 -8.95
CA SER A 68 -0.62 8.17 -9.20
C SER A 68 -2.12 7.96 -9.08
N ASP A 69 -2.90 9.05 -8.95
CA ASP A 69 -4.37 8.99 -8.84
C ASP A 69 -5.02 8.21 -9.99
N GLU A 70 -4.45 8.33 -11.20
CA GLU A 70 -4.88 7.57 -12.38
C GLU A 70 -4.65 6.06 -12.22
N GLU A 71 -3.46 5.65 -11.78
CA GLU A 71 -3.18 4.24 -11.49
C GLU A 71 -4.06 3.73 -10.35
N ALA A 72 -4.27 4.53 -9.30
CA ALA A 72 -5.15 4.20 -8.18
C ALA A 72 -6.59 3.89 -8.64
N ARG A 73 -7.13 4.69 -9.57
CA ARG A 73 -8.45 4.46 -10.16
C ARG A 73 -8.52 3.17 -10.97
N GLU A 74 -7.49 2.88 -11.75
CA GLU A 74 -7.38 1.64 -12.52
C GLU A 74 -7.38 0.41 -11.59
N ILE A 75 -6.65 0.48 -10.47
CA ILE A 75 -6.58 -0.59 -9.46
C ILE A 75 -7.95 -0.79 -8.78
N VAL A 76 -8.64 0.30 -8.41
CA VAL A 76 -10.00 0.22 -7.85
C VAL A 76 -10.97 -0.39 -8.85
N LYS A 77 -10.83 -0.08 -10.14
CA LYS A 77 -11.63 -0.68 -11.21
C LYS A 77 -11.33 -2.16 -11.41
N GLN A 78 -10.08 -2.58 -11.22
CA GLN A 78 -9.72 -4.00 -11.21
C GLN A 78 -10.30 -4.76 -10.01
N LYS A 79 -10.41 -4.11 -8.84
CA LYS A 79 -11.09 -4.68 -7.66
C LYS A 79 -12.54 -5.06 -7.96
N GLU A 80 -13.29 -4.20 -8.68
CA GLU A 80 -14.68 -4.49 -9.04
C GLU A 80 -14.82 -5.66 -10.04
N LYS A 81 -13.82 -5.88 -10.89
CA LYS A 81 -13.84 -6.96 -11.89
C LYS A 81 -13.42 -8.33 -11.34
N GLY A 82 -12.63 -8.37 -10.27
CA GLY A 82 -12.16 -9.63 -9.65
C GLY A 82 -13.13 -10.27 -8.66
N ALA A 83 -14.25 -9.61 -8.35
CA ALA A 83 -15.28 -10.13 -7.43
C ALA A 83 -16.47 -10.81 -8.15
N ALA A 84 -16.36 -11.07 -9.45
CA ALA A 84 -17.37 -11.73 -10.28
C ALA A 84 -17.01 -13.19 -10.57
#